data_AF-A0A954R7Q5-F1
#
_entry.id   AF-A0A954R7Q5-F1
#
_cell.length_a   1.000
_cell.length_b   1.000
_cell.length_c   1.000
_cell.angle_alpha   90.00
_cell.angle_beta   90.00
_cell.angle_gamma   90.00
#
_symmetry.space_group_name_H-M   'P 1'
#
loop_
_entity.id
_entity.type
_entity.pdbx_description
1 polymer ?
#
loop_
_entity_poly.entity_id
_entity_poly.type
_entity_poly.pdbx_seq_one_letter_code
_entity_poly.pdbx_strand_id
1 'polypeptide(L)'
;LRDPEFAWEHPAITTYGYKNHTVRTETHRYIQYADGSEELYDHRNDPYEWTNIASKPASAMVIEELRNHLPTRNAKPLQQK
;
A
#
# COMPACT_ATOMS: atom_id res chain seq x y z
N LEU A 1 3.16 4.17 25.74
CA LEU A 1 3.71 4.50 24.41
C LEU A 1 4.56 5.75 24.58
N ARG A 2 5.79 5.79 24.04
CA ARG A 2 6.82 6.76 24.51
C ARG A 2 6.74 8.15 23.86
N ASP A 3 6.05 8.31 22.75
CA ASP A 3 5.66 9.61 22.18
C ASP A 3 4.60 9.35 21.08
N PRO A 4 3.36 9.85 21.18
CA PRO A 4 2.33 9.68 20.15
C PRO A 4 2.52 10.61 18.95
N GLU A 5 3.39 11.63 19.04
CA GLU A 5 3.64 12.61 17.97
C GLU A 5 4.90 12.29 17.14
N PHE A 6 5.56 11.16 17.40
CA PHE A 6 6.75 10.75 16.65
C PHE A 6 6.40 10.43 15.20
N ALA A 7 7.02 11.15 14.25
CA ALA A 7 6.83 10.96 12.82
C ALA A 7 7.19 9.52 12.40
N TRP A 8 6.30 8.87 11.67
CA TRP A 8 6.49 7.48 11.28
C TRP A 8 7.42 7.39 10.07
N GLU A 9 8.72 7.19 10.32
CA GLU A 9 9.76 7.20 9.27
C GLU A 9 9.68 6.04 8.27
N HIS A 10 8.90 4.99 8.57
CA HIS A 10 8.82 3.78 7.76
C HIS A 10 7.38 3.39 7.46
N PRO A 11 7.04 3.08 6.19
CA PRO A 11 5.72 2.58 5.86
C PRO A 11 5.50 1.19 6.47
N ALA A 12 4.25 0.92 6.87
CA ALA A 12 3.82 -0.43 7.21
C ALA A 12 3.49 -1.21 5.92
N ILE A 13 4.08 -2.39 5.76
CA ILE A 13 3.87 -3.27 4.61
C ILE A 13 3.20 -4.56 5.09
N THR A 14 2.06 -4.89 4.49
CA THR A 14 1.33 -6.14 4.75
C THR A 14 1.27 -6.96 3.47
N THR A 15 1.41 -8.29 3.59
CA THR A 15 1.22 -9.22 2.48
C THR A 15 0.14 -10.22 2.84
N TYR A 16 -0.82 -10.44 1.94
CA TYR A 16 -1.89 -11.42 2.11
C TYR A 16 -1.93 -12.41 0.95
N GLY A 17 -1.47 -13.64 1.21
CA GLY A 17 -1.35 -14.65 0.16
C GLY A 17 -0.30 -14.27 -0.90
N TYR A 18 -0.50 -14.73 -2.13
CA TYR A 18 0.43 -14.48 -3.22
C TYR A 18 0.15 -13.14 -3.90
N LYS A 19 1.15 -12.25 -3.95
CA LYS A 19 1.13 -10.97 -4.67
C LYS A 19 0.08 -9.93 -4.25
N ASN A 20 -0.66 -10.14 -3.16
CA ASN A 20 -1.47 -9.06 -2.59
C ASN A 20 -0.67 -8.34 -1.52
N HIS A 21 -0.45 -7.06 -1.71
CA HIS A 21 0.34 -6.23 -0.81
C HIS A 21 -0.39 -4.93 -0.50
N THR A 22 -0.15 -4.42 0.70
CA THR A 22 -0.59 -3.09 1.10
C THR A 22 0.59 -2.31 1.67
N VAL A 23 0.73 -1.05 1.29
CA VAL A 23 1.68 -0.11 1.88
C VAL A 23 0.88 1.01 2.53
N ARG A 24 1.12 1.26 3.82
CA ARG A 24 0.48 2.33 4.58
C ARG A 24 1.52 3.31 5.11
N THR A 25 1.38 4.56 4.70
CA THR A 25 2.08 5.72 5.28
C THR A 25 1.11 6.51 6.15
N GLU A 26 1.59 7.60 6.76
CA GLU A 26 0.73 8.56 7.46
C GLU A 26 -0.32 9.20 6.53
N THR A 27 -0.01 9.34 5.25
CA THR A 27 -0.81 10.12 4.30
C THR A 27 -1.53 9.27 3.26
N HIS A 28 -1.02 8.09 2.93
CA HIS A 28 -1.56 7.28 1.84
C HIS A 28 -1.66 5.80 2.21
N ARG A 29 -2.66 5.14 1.63
CA ARG A 29 -2.76 3.70 1.57
C ARG A 29 -2.71 3.26 0.12
N TYR A 30 -1.73 2.43 -0.23
CA TYR A 30 -1.60 1.81 -1.53
C TYR A 30 -1.84 0.30 -1.40
N ILE A 31 -2.61 -0.26 -2.32
CA ILE A 31 -2.92 -1.68 -2.40
C ILE A 31 -2.59 -2.15 -3.81
N GLN A 32 -1.83 -3.24 -3.90
CA GLN A 32 -1.58 -3.97 -5.13
C GLN A 32 -2.16 -5.37 -4.98
N TYR A 33 -3.00 -5.76 -5.93
CA TYR A 33 -3.58 -7.09 -5.98
C TYR A 33 -2.80 -8.02 -6.90
N ALA A 34 -3.01 -9.33 -6.73
CA ALA A 34 -2.32 -10.36 -7.49
C ALA A 34 -2.58 -10.32 -9.01
N ASP A 35 -3.72 -9.77 -9.42
CA ASP A 35 -4.11 -9.57 -10.82
C ASP A 35 -3.48 -8.32 -11.47
N GLY A 36 -2.77 -7.51 -10.68
CA GLY A 36 -2.12 -6.27 -11.12
C GLY A 36 -3.02 -5.04 -10.99
N SER A 37 -4.24 -5.16 -10.49
CA SER A 37 -5.06 -4.00 -10.14
C SER A 37 -4.48 -3.27 -8.92
N GLU A 38 -4.74 -1.96 -8.87
CA GLU A 38 -4.16 -1.06 -7.89
C GLU A 38 -5.21 -0.12 -7.30
N GLU A 39 -5.09 0.14 -6.00
CA GLU A 39 -5.89 1.14 -5.29
C GLU A 39 -4.96 2.09 -4.55
N LEU A 40 -5.33 3.37 -4.54
CA LEU A 40 -4.64 4.41 -3.79
C LEU A 40 -5.68 5.29 -3.10
N TYR A 41 -5.48 5.52 -1.81
CA TYR A 41 -6.30 6.41 -0.99
C TYR A 41 -5.43 7.46 -0.32
N ASP A 42 -5.88 8.72 -0.32
CA ASP A 42 -5.22 9.83 0.35
C ASP A 42 -5.95 10.17 1.65
N HIS A 43 -5.36 9.78 2.78
CA HIS A 43 -5.93 9.94 4.13
C HIS A 43 -6.04 11.39 4.58
N ARG A 44 -5.32 12.32 3.95
CA ARG A 44 -5.40 13.74 4.29
C ARG A 44 -6.74 14.32 3.87
N ASN A 45 -7.29 13.81 2.78
CA ASN A 45 -8.52 14.30 2.16
C ASN A 45 -9.70 13.33 2.33
N ASP A 46 -9.41 12.03 2.47
CA ASP A 46 -10.38 10.95 2.54
C ASP A 46 -9.99 9.96 3.65
N PRO A 47 -10.19 10.34 4.93
CA PRO A 47 -9.80 9.49 6.07
C PRO A 47 -10.55 8.15 6.12
N TYR A 48 -11.67 8.03 5.39
CA TYR A 48 -12.52 6.85 5.34
C TYR A 48 -12.32 5.99 4.08
N GLU A 49 -11.35 6.34 3.21
CA GLU A 49 -10.96 5.54 2.04
C GLU A 49 -12.12 5.27 1.05
N TRP A 50 -13.01 6.22 0.83
CA TRP A 50 -14.14 6.07 -0.09
C TRP A 50 -13.75 6.24 -1.56
N THR A 51 -12.69 7.00 -1.84
CA THR A 51 -12.32 7.42 -3.19
C THR A 51 -10.99 6.81 -3.61
N ASN A 52 -11.04 5.80 -4.47
CA ASN A 52 -9.84 5.30 -5.13
C ASN A 52 -9.34 6.34 -6.16
N ILE A 53 -8.11 6.82 -5.96
CA ILE A 53 -7.45 7.80 -6.82
C ILE A 53 -6.34 7.20 -7.69
N ALA A 54 -6.18 5.87 -7.74
CA ALA A 54 -5.08 5.21 -8.46
C ALA A 54 -5.05 5.51 -9.97
N SER A 55 -6.22 5.70 -10.58
CA SER A 55 -6.35 6.00 -12.02
C SER A 55 -6.07 7.47 -12.37
N LYS A 56 -5.89 8.36 -11.37
CA LYS A 56 -5.63 9.78 -11.62
C LYS A 56 -4.16 9.97 -12.03
N PRO A 57 -3.86 10.72 -13.10
CA PRO A 57 -2.47 10.99 -13.51
C PRO A 57 -1.61 11.60 -12.41
N ALA A 58 -2.20 12.42 -11.53
CA ALA A 58 -1.51 13.04 -10.39
C ALA A 58 -1.00 12.02 -9.36
N SER A 59 -1.57 10.81 -9.33
CA SER A 59 -1.20 9.75 -8.39
C SER A 59 0.00 8.94 -8.85
N ALA A 60 0.44 9.07 -10.11
CA ALA A 60 1.44 8.19 -10.71
C ALA A 60 2.76 8.15 -9.93
N MET A 61 3.27 9.32 -9.54
CA MET A 61 4.52 9.41 -8.77
C MET A 61 4.40 8.76 -7.38
N VAL A 62 3.28 8.97 -6.69
CA VAL A 62 3.03 8.38 -5.37
C VAL A 62 2.91 6.86 -5.47
N ILE A 63 2.26 6.35 -6.52
CA ILE A 63 2.18 4.91 -6.76
C ILE A 63 3.56 4.32 -7.01
N GLU A 64 4.39 4.96 -7.84
CA GLU A 64 5.75 4.46 -8.10
C GLU A 64 6.60 4.44 -6.82
N GLU A 65 6.55 5.49 -6.02
CA GLU A 65 7.25 5.56 -4.72
C GLU A 65 6.79 4.43 -3.79
N LEU A 66 5.47 4.27 -3.60
CA LEU A 66 4.91 3.25 -2.71
C LEU A 66 5.15 1.84 -3.21
N ARG A 67 5.12 1.63 -4.53
CA ARG A 67 5.43 0.34 -5.16
C ARG A 67 6.88 -0.10 -4.92
N ASN A 68 7.81 0.83 -4.80
CA ASN A 68 9.22 0.51 -4.51
C ASN A 68 9.43 -0.10 -3.12
N HIS A 69 8.47 0.04 -2.21
CA HIS A 69 8.49 -0.64 -0.92
C HIS A 69 8.05 -2.12 -1.00
N LEU A 70 7.42 -2.55 -2.09
CA LEU A 70 6.92 -3.91 -2.22
C LEU A 70 8.07 -4.92 -2.42
N PRO A 71 7.91 -6.15 -1.90
CA PRO A 71 8.92 -7.18 -2.10
C PRO A 71 9.07 -7.51 -3.59
N THR A 72 10.31 -7.50 -4.07
CA THR A 72 10.65 -7.88 -5.45
C THR A 72 10.46 -9.38 -5.72
N ARG A 73 10.49 -10.21 -4.66
CA ARG A 73 10.29 -11.66 -4.73
C ARG A 73 9.08 -12.10 -3.91
N ASN A 74 8.09 -12.62 -4.61
CA ASN A 74 6.88 -13.21 -4.04
C ASN A 74 6.94 -14.75 -4.03
N ALA A 75 6.74 -15.37 -2.88
CA ALA A 75 6.68 -16.82 -2.75
C ALA A 75 5.24 -17.32 -2.93
N LYS A 76 5.04 -18.36 -3.76
CA LYS A 76 3.73 -19.00 -3.87
C LYS A 76 3.42 -19.77 -2.57
N PRO A 77 2.17 -19.76 -2.10
CA PRO A 77 1.77 -20.60 -0.98
C PRO A 77 2.04 -22.07 -1.30
N LEU A 78 2.44 -22.83 -0.29
CA LEU A 78 2.55 -24.28 -0.40
C LEU A 78 1.16 -24.85 -0.74
N GLN A 79 1.08 -25.70 -1.76
CA GLN A 79 -0.17 -26.41 -2.04
C GLN A 79 -0.46 -27.33 -0.85
N GLN A 80 -1.56 -27.07 -0.13
CA GLN A 80 -2.07 -28.04 0.82
C GLN A 80 -2.59 -29.24 0.03
N LYS A 81 -2.12 -30.43 0.41
CA LYS A 81 -2.58 -31.71 -0.12
C LYS A 81 -3.91 -32.10 0.49
#